data_AF-A0A5C0PVZ6-F1
#
_entry.id   AF-A0A5C0PVZ6-F1
#
_cell.length_a   1.000
_cell.length_b   1.000
_cell.length_c   1.000
_cell.angle_alpha   90.00
_cell.angle_beta   90.00
_cell.angle_gamma   90.00
#
_symmetry.space_group_name_H-M   'P 1'
#
loop_
_entity.id
_entity.type
_entity.pdbx_description
1 polymer ?
#
loop_
_entity_poly.entity_id
_entity_poly.type
_entity_poly.pdbx_seq_one_letter_code
_entity_poly.pdbx_strand_id
1 'polypeptide(L)'
;MITPKKPNSALRKVARVRLTSGFEITAYIPGIGHNSQEHSSVLVRGGRVKDLPGVRYHIVRGTLDAVGVKDRQQGRSKYGVKKPKMPTIKQLIRNTRQPIRNLTKSPALRGCPQRRGTCTRV
;
A
#
# COMPACT_ATOMS: atom_id res chain seq x y z
N MET A 1 0.07 7.89 13.89
CA MET A 1 -1.40 7.89 13.59
C MET A 1 -1.90 9.31 13.30
N ILE A 2 -2.95 9.49 12.48
CA ILE A 2 -3.54 10.82 12.15
C ILE A 2 -5.08 10.76 12.17
N THR A 3 -5.72 11.83 12.63
CA THR A 3 -7.18 12.02 12.59
C THR A 3 -7.66 12.64 11.27
N PRO A 4 -8.79 12.18 10.70
CA PRO A 4 -9.35 12.72 9.46
C PRO A 4 -9.96 14.11 9.63
N LYS A 5 -10.17 14.79 8.50
CA LYS A 5 -10.99 16.01 8.43
C LYS A 5 -12.45 15.69 8.76
N LYS A 6 -13.14 16.60 9.45
CA LYS A 6 -14.62 16.59 9.57
C LYS A 6 -15.24 16.41 8.17
N PRO A 7 -16.28 15.59 7.97
CA PRO A 7 -17.21 15.02 8.97
C PRO A 7 -16.78 13.67 9.56
N ASN A 8 -15.71 13.07 9.04
CA ASN A 8 -15.32 11.70 9.39
C ASN A 8 -14.56 11.67 10.73
N SER A 9 -14.69 10.58 11.48
CA SER A 9 -13.93 10.30 12.71
C SER A 9 -13.38 8.86 12.66
N ALA A 10 -12.07 8.72 12.87
CA ALA A 10 -11.37 7.44 12.97
C ALA A 10 -9.88 7.67 13.28
N LEU A 11 -9.19 6.66 13.81
CA LEU A 11 -7.72 6.64 13.82
C LEU A 11 -7.21 6.04 12.51
N ARG A 12 -6.58 6.86 11.67
CA ARG A 12 -5.97 6.39 10.42
C ARG A 12 -4.50 6.04 10.65
N LYS A 13 -4.11 4.83 10.23
CA LYS A 13 -2.73 4.31 10.31
C LYS A 13 -1.94 4.85 9.12
N VAL A 14 -0.85 5.54 9.41
CA VAL A 14 0.03 6.19 8.43
C VAL A 14 1.47 5.98 8.85
N ALA A 15 2.40 5.97 7.90
CA ALA A 15 3.82 6.00 8.17
C ALA A 15 4.47 7.21 7.51
N ARG A 16 5.50 7.76 8.16
CA ARG A 16 6.47 8.65 7.54
C ARG A 16 7.50 7.78 6.84
N VAL A 17 7.73 8.06 5.57
CA VAL A 17 8.60 7.25 4.71
C VAL A 17 9.56 8.17 3.99
N ARG A 18 10.86 7.88 4.09
CA ARG A 18 11.91 8.49 3.28
C ARG A 18 12.07 7.67 2.00
N LEU A 19 11.72 8.24 0.87
CA LEU A 19 11.89 7.59 -0.43
C LEU A 19 13.37 7.54 -0.83
N THR A 20 13.72 6.62 -1.73
CA THR A 20 15.05 6.59 -2.37
C THR A 20 15.34 7.85 -3.20
N SER A 21 14.33 8.66 -3.53
CA SER A 21 14.51 9.98 -4.15
C SER A 21 14.95 11.06 -3.16
N GLY A 22 15.02 10.77 -1.86
CA GLY A 22 15.35 11.73 -0.81
C GLY A 22 14.12 12.43 -0.20
N PHE A 23 12.96 12.38 -0.86
CA PHE A 23 11.73 12.99 -0.35
C PHE A 23 11.16 12.24 0.85
N GLU A 24 10.75 12.98 1.88
CA GLU A 24 10.01 12.44 3.01
C GLU A 24 8.50 12.65 2.83
N ILE A 25 7.75 11.56 2.84
CA ILE A 25 6.33 11.54 2.50
C ILE A 25 5.50 10.84 3.59
N THR A 26 4.21 11.16 3.65
CA THR A 26 3.27 10.48 4.54
C THR A 26 2.51 9.48 3.69
N ALA A 27 2.68 8.20 3.99
CA ALA A 27 2.02 7.11 3.27
C ALA A 27 0.96 6.46 4.17
N TYR A 28 -0.22 6.22 3.61
CA TYR A 28 -1.28 5.49 4.28
C TYR A 28 -1.00 3.99 4.29
N ILE A 29 -1.27 3.33 5.41
CA ILE A 29 -1.14 1.87 5.55
C ILE A 29 -2.53 1.24 5.35
N PRO A 30 -2.77 0.54 4.23
CA PRO A 30 -4.09 -0.01 3.95
C PRO A 30 -4.30 -1.35 4.66
N GLY A 31 -5.50 -1.53 5.21
CA GLY A 31 -5.95 -2.79 5.81
C GLY A 31 -6.06 -2.73 7.33
N ILE A 32 -6.39 -3.88 7.93
CA ILE A 32 -6.49 -4.04 9.38
C ILE A 32 -5.15 -4.59 9.87
N GLY A 33 -4.54 -3.91 10.83
CA GLY A 33 -3.23 -4.28 11.37
C GLY A 33 -2.06 -4.04 10.40
N HIS A 34 -0.86 -3.90 10.94
CA HIS A 34 0.39 -3.85 10.18
C HIS A 34 1.56 -4.25 11.08
N ASN A 35 2.66 -4.67 10.46
CA ASN A 35 3.90 -5.06 11.13
C ASN A 35 5.06 -4.10 10.77
N SER A 36 4.76 -2.93 10.22
CA SER A 36 5.80 -1.98 9.80
C SER A 36 6.35 -1.29 11.04
N GLN A 37 7.68 -1.26 11.15
CA GLN A 37 8.41 -0.63 12.23
C GLN A 37 9.28 0.50 11.67
N GLU A 38 10.02 1.18 12.53
CA GLU A 38 11.09 2.09 12.09
C GLU A 38 12.12 1.33 11.27
N HIS A 39 12.71 1.99 10.27
CA HIS A 39 13.66 1.43 9.31
C HIS A 39 13.15 0.31 8.39
N SER A 40 11.91 -0.14 8.55
CA SER A 40 11.30 -1.11 7.65
C SER A 40 11.31 -0.61 6.20
N SER A 41 11.70 -1.49 5.27
CA SER A 41 11.70 -1.20 3.85
C SER A 41 10.31 -1.43 3.26
N VAL A 42 9.80 -0.41 2.56
CA VAL A 42 8.44 -0.42 2.03
C VAL A 42 8.41 0.07 0.58
N LEU A 43 7.43 -0.44 -0.16
CA LEU A 43 7.15 0.01 -1.52
C LEU A 43 5.94 0.94 -1.48
N VAL A 44 6.08 2.14 -2.03
CA VAL A 44 5.06 3.18 -2.00
C VAL A 44 4.50 3.39 -3.40
N ARG A 45 3.18 3.50 -3.50
CA ARG A 45 2.46 3.86 -4.73
C ARG A 45 1.65 5.14 -4.55
N GLY A 46 1.27 5.73 -5.68
CA GLY A 46 0.34 6.85 -5.69
C GLY A 46 -1.06 6.52 -5.20
N GLY A 47 -1.69 7.49 -4.52
CA GLY A 47 -3.12 7.46 -4.20
C GLY A 47 -3.45 8.41 -3.05
N ARG A 48 -4.39 9.33 -3.27
CA ARG A 48 -4.81 10.28 -2.24
C ARG A 48 -5.84 9.66 -1.32
N VAL A 49 -5.60 9.72 -0.01
CA VAL A 49 -6.63 9.46 0.98
C VAL A 49 -7.47 10.74 1.10
N LYS A 50 -8.74 10.67 0.69
CA LYS A 50 -9.62 11.84 0.61
C LYS A 50 -9.80 12.53 1.97
N ASP A 51 -9.88 11.73 3.04
CA ASP A 51 -10.18 12.20 4.39
C ASP A 51 -9.00 12.87 5.09
N LEU A 52 -7.76 12.60 4.66
CA LEU A 52 -6.55 13.02 5.37
C LEU A 52 -5.83 14.13 4.59
N PRO A 53 -5.59 15.30 5.19
CA PRO A 53 -4.77 16.33 4.56
C PRO A 53 -3.32 15.84 4.42
N GLY A 54 -2.69 16.12 3.28
CA GLY A 54 -1.28 15.78 3.03
C GLY A 54 -0.97 14.30 2.72
N VAL A 55 -1.90 13.37 2.91
CA VAL A 55 -1.66 11.92 2.66
C VAL A 55 -2.01 11.55 1.22
N ARG A 56 -1.01 11.64 0.34
CA ARG A 56 -1.13 11.44 -1.12
C ARG A 56 -0.57 10.11 -1.64
N TYR A 57 -0.10 9.26 -0.73
CA TYR A 57 0.59 8.01 -1.05
C TYR A 57 0.05 6.85 -0.22
N HIS A 58 0.19 5.63 -0.75
CA HIS A 58 -0.16 4.39 -0.08
C HIS A 58 1.03 3.44 -0.05
N ILE A 59 1.18 2.72 1.05
CA ILE A 59 2.08 1.56 1.10
C ILE A 59 1.44 0.39 0.35
N VAL A 60 2.22 -0.28 -0.48
CA VAL A 60 1.87 -1.55 -1.13
C VAL A 60 2.05 -2.69 -0.13
N ARG A 61 1.07 -3.58 -0.03
CA ARG A 61 1.07 -4.71 0.92
C ARG A 61 1.52 -5.99 0.23
N GLY A 62 2.15 -6.88 0.99
CA GLY A 62 2.68 -8.16 0.50
C GLY A 62 3.99 -8.01 -0.28
N THR A 63 4.74 -6.95 -0.04
CA THR A 63 6.01 -6.62 -0.74
C THR A 63 7.02 -6.06 0.24
N LEU A 64 8.30 -6.44 0.11
CA LEU A 64 9.36 -6.11 1.08
C LEU A 64 8.93 -6.49 2.51
N ASP A 65 9.16 -5.62 3.49
CA ASP A 65 8.83 -5.88 4.89
C ASP A 65 7.34 -5.61 5.20
N ALA A 66 6.59 -5.05 4.25
CA ALA A 66 5.17 -4.80 4.40
C ALA A 66 4.36 -6.10 4.19
N VAL A 67 4.17 -6.86 5.27
CA VAL A 67 3.40 -8.11 5.29
C VAL A 67 1.95 -7.92 4.80
N GLY A 68 1.32 -8.95 4.22
CA GLY A 68 -0.10 -8.93 3.88
C GLY A 68 -1.03 -8.77 5.10
N VAL A 69 -2.31 -8.51 4.87
CA VAL A 69 -3.32 -8.50 5.94
C VAL A 69 -3.71 -9.94 6.29
N LYS A 70 -3.77 -10.30 7.57
CA LYS A 70 -4.15 -11.66 8.01
C LYS A 70 -5.62 -11.96 7.63
N ASP A 71 -5.89 -13.21 7.27
CA ASP A 71 -7.23 -13.79 7.04
C ASP A 71 -8.13 -13.04 6.03
N ARG A 72 -7.53 -12.29 5.10
CA ARG A 72 -8.28 -11.57 4.08
C ARG A 72 -8.76 -12.52 2.99
N GLN A 73 -10.07 -12.76 2.90
CA GLN A 73 -10.66 -13.60 1.84
C GLN A 73 -11.03 -12.83 0.56
N GLN A 74 -11.45 -11.56 0.68
CA GLN A 74 -11.86 -10.70 -0.44
C GLN A 74 -10.87 -9.54 -0.70
N GLY A 75 -10.72 -9.14 -1.97
CA GLY A 75 -9.81 -8.07 -2.36
C GLY A 75 -8.33 -8.38 -2.12
N ARG A 76 -7.98 -9.67 -2.08
CA ARG A 76 -6.66 -10.20 -1.66
C ARG A 76 -5.46 -9.58 -2.37
N SER A 77 -5.58 -9.35 -3.68
CA SER A 77 -4.52 -8.76 -4.50
C SER A 77 -4.11 -7.36 -4.02
N LYS A 78 -5.06 -6.58 -3.50
CA LYS A 78 -4.79 -5.22 -2.99
C LYS A 78 -4.06 -5.21 -1.64
N TYR A 79 -4.31 -6.24 -0.83
CA TYR A 79 -3.79 -6.36 0.54
C TYR A 79 -2.66 -7.38 0.68
N GLY A 80 -2.12 -7.88 -0.43
CA GLY A 80 -0.93 -8.73 -0.44
C GLY A 80 -1.15 -10.16 0.07
N VAL A 81 -2.34 -10.74 -0.15
CA VAL A 81 -2.69 -12.08 0.34
C VAL A 81 -2.81 -13.07 -0.82
N LYS A 82 -2.22 -14.26 -0.68
CA LYS A 82 -2.30 -15.32 -1.69
C LYS A 82 -3.66 -16.04 -1.63
N LYS A 83 -4.11 -16.61 -2.75
CA LYS A 83 -5.31 -17.46 -2.76
C LYS A 83 -4.97 -18.77 -2.02
N PRO A 84 -5.78 -19.21 -1.03
CA PRO A 84 -5.61 -20.54 -0.43
C PRO A 84 -5.77 -21.61 -1.52
N LYS A 85 -4.91 -22.64 -1.49
CA LYS A 85 -4.92 -23.71 -2.49
C LYS A 85 -6.19 -24.57 -2.32
N MET A 86 -7.21 -24.24 -3.09
CA MET A 86 -8.22 -25.17 -3.59
C MET A 86 -8.30 -24.94 -5.10
N PRO A 87 -7.59 -25.75 -5.91
CA PRO A 87 -7.60 -25.60 -7.35
C PRO A 87 -8.99 -25.99 -7.89
N THR A 88 -9.65 -25.09 -8.62
CA THR A 88 -10.85 -25.46 -9.39
C THR A 88 -10.43 -25.92 -10.78
N ILE A 89 -11.16 -26.88 -11.38
CA ILE A 89 -10.84 -27.48 -12.70
C ILE A 89 -10.53 -26.42 -13.76
N LYS A 90 -11.31 -25.33 -13.81
CA LYS A 90 -11.12 -24.21 -14.75
C LYS A 90 -9.83 -23.39 -14.53
N GLN A 91 -9.07 -23.61 -13.45
CA GLN A 91 -7.79 -22.91 -13.20
C GLN A 91 -6.58 -23.61 -13.83
N LEU A 92 -6.71 -24.90 -14.18
CA LEU A 92 -5.67 -25.68 -14.87
C LEU A 92 -5.54 -25.31 -16.37
N ILE A 93 -6.54 -24.60 -16.93
CA ILE A 93 -6.71 -24.40 -18.38
C ILE A 93 -6.47 -22.94 -18.83
N ARG A 94 -6.14 -21.98 -17.93
CA ARG A 94 -6.14 -20.54 -18.28
C ARG A 94 -4.77 -19.92 -18.53
N ASN A 95 -4.71 -19.10 -19.59
CA ASN A 95 -3.61 -18.19 -19.93
C ASN A 95 -3.37 -17.07 -18.91
N THR A 96 -2.16 -16.52 -18.93
CA THR A 96 -1.66 -15.46 -18.05
C THR A 96 -2.43 -14.14 -18.20
N ARG A 97 -2.72 -13.47 -17.07
CA ARG A 97 -3.29 -12.11 -17.07
C ARG A 97 -2.28 -11.08 -17.58
N GLN A 98 -2.76 -10.18 -18.44
CA GLN A 98 -2.00 -9.01 -18.88
C GLN A 98 -1.94 -7.93 -17.76
N PRO A 99 -0.83 -7.19 -17.64
CA PRO A 99 -0.68 -6.14 -16.64
C PRO A 99 -1.46 -4.87 -17.02
N ILE A 100 -2.23 -4.33 -16.06
CA ILE A 100 -2.90 -3.02 -16.21
C ILE A 100 -1.92 -1.92 -15.79
N ARG A 101 -1.64 -0.96 -16.68
CA ARG A 101 -0.83 0.24 -16.37
C ARG A 101 -1.74 1.44 -16.12
N ASN A 102 -1.50 2.16 -15.02
CA ASN A 102 -2.23 3.38 -14.64
C ASN A 102 -1.24 4.56 -14.48
N LEU A 103 -1.64 5.76 -14.90
CA LEU A 103 -0.87 7.00 -14.75
C LEU A 103 -1.21 7.70 -13.41
N THR A 104 -0.23 8.26 -12.70
CA THR A 104 -0.39 8.68 -11.28
C THR A 104 -0.23 10.19 -11.02
N LYS A 105 -1.12 10.77 -10.20
CA LYS A 105 -1.10 12.17 -9.72
C LYS A 105 -0.12 12.42 -8.53
N SER A 106 1.05 11.79 -8.57
CA SER A 106 1.96 11.59 -7.42
C SER A 106 3.34 12.25 -7.60
N PRO A 107 3.54 13.49 -7.12
CA PRO A 107 4.73 14.29 -7.45
C PRO A 107 6.05 13.72 -6.91
N ALA A 108 6.07 13.15 -5.70
CA ALA A 108 7.31 12.64 -5.07
C ALA A 108 7.85 11.35 -5.70
N LEU A 109 7.04 10.68 -6.54
CA LEU A 109 7.45 9.48 -7.26
C LEU A 109 8.19 9.81 -8.57
N ARG A 110 8.28 11.07 -9.00
CA ARG A 110 8.98 11.48 -10.24
C ARG A 110 8.59 10.62 -11.47
N GLY A 111 7.29 10.35 -11.64
CA GLY A 111 6.77 9.56 -12.77
C GLY A 111 6.86 8.04 -12.62
N CYS A 112 7.57 7.50 -11.61
CA CYS A 112 7.56 6.05 -11.37
C CYS A 112 6.23 5.59 -10.74
N PRO A 113 5.67 4.44 -11.15
CA PRO A 113 4.38 3.96 -10.63
C PRO A 113 4.48 3.58 -9.15
N GLN A 114 5.65 3.10 -8.72
CA GLN A 114 5.95 2.68 -7.36
C GLN A 114 7.42 3.00 -7.05
N ARG A 115 7.71 3.42 -5.82
CA ARG A 115 9.07 3.73 -5.36
C ARG A 115 9.35 3.13 -4.00
N ARG A 116 10.55 2.59 -3.83
CA ARG A 116 11.04 2.10 -2.53
C ARG A 116 11.30 3.27 -1.57
N GLY A 117 11.13 3.01 -0.28
CA GLY A 117 11.51 3.90 0.79
C GLY A 117 11.67 3.15 2.11
N THR A 118 12.17 3.85 3.12
CA THR A 118 12.33 3.35 4.49
C THR A 118 11.40 4.11 5.42
N CYS A 119 10.73 3.40 6.32
CA CYS A 119 9.88 4.03 7.33
C CYS A 119 10.76 4.79 8.33
N THR A 120 10.53 6.09 8.49
CA THR A 120 11.18 6.92 9.50
C THR A 120 10.36 6.95 10.80
N ARG A 121 9.03 6.82 10.70
CA ARG A 121 8.11 6.76 11.85
C ARG A 121 6.81 6.05 11.44
N VAL A 122 6.19 5.27 12.33
CA VAL A 122 4.94 4.53 12.07
C VAL A 122 3.87 4.84 13.12
#